data_AF-A0A0G2E8R2-F1
#
_entry.id   AF-A0A0G2E8R2-F1
#
_cell.length_a   1.000
_cell.length_b   1.000
_cell.length_c   1.000
_cell.angle_alpha   90.00
_cell.angle_beta   90.00
_cell.angle_gamma   90.00
#
_symmetry.space_group_name_H-M   'P 1'
#
loop_
_entity.id
_entity.type
_entity.pdbx_description
1 polymer ?
#
loop_
_entity_poly.entity_id
_entity_poly.type
_entity_poly.pdbx_seq_one_letter_code
_entity_poly.pdbx_strand_id
1 'polypeptide(L)'
;MSNMSKEDWAMLQKHTEFNWSIFDGAFTSGEVGMRKPELRFYRHVLEMTKSEPEETIFVDDKSENILAARSLGITGIQFNGTTKFFGQILNLVGNPIQRGQDYLSSQGRKPHSLSNTGHALLDNFTQFLLLEVTSQEDLVDIADNKRTWNFFIGEPFATTANYPDDLDTTSVALMQRRADPAVADSIMDEMLSLRSEDGIIMTYFDNTRQRVDPVVCVNVVRLFHSYGRGDDPKLESTKDWIHNVLLYRAYVDGTRYYLTSDVFLFFFARLIAENKGSEIYVRNGSLLRERLRERINADGDPLALAMRIIACDLMNLRDDIDLGKLLAMQSRDGSWEKGWLCRYGKSNIMLENRSLTTALAMNAIQRLHC
;
A
#
# COMPACT_ATOMS: atom_id res chain seq x y z
N MET A 1 3.24 -22.75 30.10
CA MET A 1 3.72 -22.03 31.31
C MET A 1 2.54 -21.36 32.02
N SER A 2 2.20 -21.76 33.24
CA SER A 2 1.05 -21.21 33.99
C SER A 2 1.35 -21.02 35.48
N ASN A 3 0.77 -19.99 36.10
CA ASN A 3 0.80 -19.79 37.55
C ASN A 3 -0.36 -20.58 38.17
N MET A 4 -0.08 -21.79 38.65
CA MET A 4 -1.08 -22.76 39.11
C MET A 4 -0.47 -23.69 40.17
N SER A 5 -1.28 -24.12 41.15
CA SER A 5 -0.88 -25.10 42.17
C SER A 5 -0.77 -26.51 41.58
N LYS A 6 -0.14 -27.45 42.31
CA LYS A 6 -0.06 -28.86 41.87
C LYS A 6 -1.45 -29.51 41.89
N GLU A 7 -2.25 -29.14 42.86
CA GLU A 7 -3.60 -29.66 43.10
C GLU A 7 -4.55 -29.24 41.98
N ASP A 8 -4.55 -27.95 41.61
CA ASP A 8 -5.39 -27.43 40.51
C ASP A 8 -4.98 -28.04 39.17
N TRP A 9 -3.67 -28.20 38.93
CA TRP A 9 -3.16 -28.84 37.72
C TRP A 9 -3.62 -30.30 37.61
N ALA A 10 -3.47 -31.07 38.69
CA ALA A 10 -3.92 -32.46 38.75
C ALA A 10 -5.44 -32.61 38.59
N MET A 11 -6.21 -31.59 38.99
CA MET A 11 -7.66 -31.53 38.75
C MET A 11 -7.94 -31.33 37.26
N LEU A 12 -7.37 -30.30 36.64
CA LEU A 12 -7.58 -29.97 35.23
C LEU A 12 -7.19 -31.09 34.26
N GLN A 13 -6.14 -31.85 34.57
CA GLN A 13 -5.74 -33.00 33.76
C GLN A 13 -6.79 -34.13 33.72
N LYS A 14 -7.72 -34.18 34.69
CA LYS A 14 -8.81 -35.18 34.73
C LYS A 14 -10.02 -34.78 33.89
N HIS A 15 -10.11 -33.52 33.48
CA HIS A 15 -11.21 -33.00 32.68
C HIS A 15 -10.98 -33.29 31.20
N THR A 16 -11.90 -34.05 30.59
CA THR A 16 -11.82 -34.49 29.19
C THR A 16 -12.15 -33.38 28.18
N GLU A 17 -12.67 -32.25 28.65
CA GLU A 17 -12.98 -31.08 27.81
C GLU A 17 -11.73 -30.33 27.34
N PHE A 18 -10.58 -30.54 28.00
CA PHE A 18 -9.30 -29.96 27.61
C PHE A 18 -8.47 -30.95 26.81
N ASN A 19 -8.17 -30.58 25.57
CA ASN A 19 -7.25 -31.36 24.76
C ASN A 19 -5.80 -30.97 25.07
N TRP A 20 -5.18 -31.64 26.02
CA TRP A 20 -3.77 -31.41 26.39
C TRP A 20 -2.76 -31.88 25.33
N SER A 21 -3.18 -32.72 24.37
CA SER A 21 -2.27 -33.24 23.33
C SER A 21 -1.76 -32.18 22.34
N ILE A 22 -2.32 -30.97 22.38
CA ILE A 22 -1.84 -29.84 21.57
C ILE A 22 -0.54 -29.23 22.11
N PHE A 23 -0.09 -29.62 23.30
CA PHE A 23 1.12 -29.12 23.93
C PHE A 23 2.18 -30.21 24.00
N ASP A 24 3.39 -29.90 23.53
CA ASP A 24 4.56 -30.76 23.73
C ASP A 24 5.05 -30.76 25.19
N GLY A 25 4.68 -29.73 25.97
CA GLY A 25 5.04 -29.61 27.37
C GLY A 25 4.17 -28.61 28.13
N ALA A 26 3.92 -28.91 29.41
CA ALA A 26 3.24 -28.02 30.35
C ALA A 26 4.15 -27.72 31.54
N PHE A 27 4.24 -26.45 31.89
CA PHE A 27 5.06 -25.98 33.01
C PHE A 27 4.18 -25.19 33.97
N THR A 28 3.92 -25.73 35.15
CA THR A 28 3.10 -25.07 36.18
C THR A 28 3.95 -24.59 37.34
N SER A 29 3.59 -23.45 37.93
CA SER A 29 4.40 -22.89 39.02
C SER A 29 4.50 -23.78 40.25
N GLY A 30 3.45 -24.54 40.55
CA GLY A 30 3.44 -25.50 41.65
C GLY A 30 4.42 -26.65 41.41
N GLU A 31 4.54 -27.13 40.18
CA GLU A 31 5.45 -28.22 39.81
C GLU A 31 6.91 -27.77 39.80
N VAL A 32 7.21 -26.66 39.14
CA VAL A 32 8.61 -26.20 38.93
C VAL A 32 9.14 -25.29 40.03
N GLY A 33 8.29 -24.76 40.93
CA GLY A 33 8.69 -23.87 42.02
C GLY A 33 9.08 -22.45 41.59
N MET A 34 8.68 -22.04 40.39
CA MET A 34 8.93 -20.71 39.78
C MET A 34 7.62 -20.18 39.21
N ARG A 35 7.41 -18.86 39.18
CA ARG A 35 6.16 -18.29 38.65
C ARG A 35 6.41 -17.07 37.78
N LYS A 36 5.48 -16.78 36.86
CA LYS A 36 5.47 -15.50 36.13
C LYS A 36 5.20 -14.37 37.14
N PRO A 37 5.88 -13.20 37.05
CA PRO A 37 6.84 -12.77 36.01
C PRO A 37 8.33 -13.02 36.34
N GLU A 38 8.68 -13.99 37.20
CA GLU A 38 10.09 -14.26 37.55
C GLU A 38 10.90 -14.70 36.32
N LEU A 39 11.95 -13.95 35.97
CA LEU A 39 12.80 -14.21 34.78
C LEU A 39 13.36 -15.64 34.74
N ARG A 40 13.64 -16.24 35.91
CA ARG A 40 14.12 -17.62 36.01
C ARG A 40 13.14 -18.64 35.43
N PHE A 41 11.83 -18.38 35.48
CA PHE A 41 10.84 -19.31 34.94
C PHE A 41 10.88 -19.29 33.40
N TYR A 42 10.99 -18.11 32.79
CA TYR A 42 11.13 -17.99 31.33
C TYR A 42 12.42 -18.66 30.84
N ARG A 43 13.56 -18.43 31.52
CA ARG A 43 14.83 -19.09 31.20
C ARG A 43 14.75 -20.61 31.32
N HIS A 44 14.12 -21.10 32.38
CA HIS A 44 13.90 -22.53 32.58
C HIS A 44 13.05 -23.13 31.45
N VAL A 45 11.97 -22.45 31.03
CA VAL A 45 11.15 -22.92 29.91
C VAL A 45 11.96 -22.96 28.62
N LEU A 46 12.70 -21.88 28.28
CA LEU A 46 13.55 -21.83 27.09
C LEU A 46 14.60 -22.95 27.07
N GLU A 47 15.25 -23.22 28.21
CA GLU A 47 16.24 -24.30 28.35
C GLU A 47 15.60 -25.68 28.14
N MET A 48 14.43 -25.92 28.74
CA MET A 48 13.72 -27.19 28.62
C MET A 48 13.16 -27.43 27.22
N THR A 49 12.72 -26.37 26.52
CA THR A 49 12.24 -26.45 25.13
C THR A 49 13.35 -26.33 24.09
N LYS A 50 14.59 -26.04 24.52
CA LYS A 50 15.74 -25.76 23.63
C LYS A 50 15.43 -24.69 22.59
N SER A 51 14.73 -23.64 23.02
CA SER A 51 14.29 -22.55 22.15
C SER A 51 15.17 -21.33 22.33
N GLU A 52 15.54 -20.69 21.23
CA GLU A 52 16.19 -19.38 21.27
C GLU A 52 15.16 -18.29 21.59
N PRO A 53 15.49 -17.30 22.44
CA PRO A 53 14.54 -16.25 22.80
C PRO A 53 13.97 -15.50 21.58
N GLU A 54 14.83 -15.19 20.62
CA GLU A 54 14.53 -14.42 19.41
C GLU A 54 13.54 -15.13 18.47
N GLU A 55 13.49 -16.46 18.53
CA GLU A 55 12.56 -17.31 17.77
C GLU A 55 11.33 -17.72 18.59
N THR A 56 11.22 -17.24 19.84
CA THR A 56 10.15 -17.62 20.76
C THR A 56 9.06 -16.55 20.83
N ILE A 57 7.79 -16.99 20.79
CA ILE A 57 6.62 -16.15 21.02
C ILE A 57 6.03 -16.48 22.40
N PHE A 58 5.83 -15.46 23.22
CA PHE A 58 5.15 -15.57 24.52
C PHE A 58 3.82 -14.83 24.50
N VAL A 59 2.75 -15.52 24.91
CA VAL A 59 1.38 -14.98 24.92
C VAL A 59 0.84 -15.03 26.35
N ASP A 60 0.34 -13.90 26.82
CA ASP A 60 -0.23 -13.75 28.16
C ASP A 60 -1.19 -12.55 28.21
N ASP A 61 -2.14 -12.54 29.13
CA ASP A 61 -3.10 -11.45 29.32
C ASP A 61 -2.50 -10.28 30.14
N LYS A 62 -1.48 -10.55 30.95
CA LYS A 62 -0.87 -9.55 31.84
C LYS A 62 0.35 -8.88 31.23
N SER A 63 0.33 -7.55 31.18
CA SER A 63 1.43 -6.72 30.66
C SER A 63 2.76 -6.94 31.39
N GLU A 64 2.74 -7.21 32.71
CA GLU A 64 3.95 -7.50 33.51
C GLU A 64 4.66 -8.79 33.04
N ASN A 65 3.88 -9.80 32.62
CA ASN A 65 4.42 -11.06 32.10
C ASN A 65 5.00 -10.87 30.70
N ILE A 66 4.34 -10.04 29.89
CA ILE A 66 4.83 -9.67 28.55
C ILE A 66 6.13 -8.88 28.64
N LEU A 67 6.24 -7.94 29.59
CA LEU A 67 7.45 -7.17 29.82
C LEU A 67 8.62 -8.08 30.23
N ALA A 68 8.39 -9.01 31.15
CA ALA A 68 9.40 -9.98 31.57
C ALA A 68 9.91 -10.83 30.39
N ALA A 69 9.00 -11.35 29.55
CA ALA A 69 9.38 -12.10 28.35
C ALA A 69 10.23 -11.25 27.38
N ARG A 70 9.74 -10.04 27.04
CA ARG A 70 10.45 -9.12 26.13
C ARG A 70 11.83 -8.72 26.63
N SER A 71 12.01 -8.58 27.95
CA SER A 71 13.31 -8.26 28.56
C SER A 71 14.37 -9.35 28.34
N LEU A 72 13.95 -10.55 27.93
CA LEU A 72 14.83 -11.68 27.62
C LEU A 72 15.03 -11.89 26.10
N GLY A 73 14.51 -11.00 25.26
CA GLY A 73 14.56 -11.14 23.79
C GLY A 73 13.37 -11.90 23.19
N ILE A 74 12.40 -12.33 24.02
CA ILE A 74 11.22 -13.07 23.55
C ILE A 74 10.19 -12.12 22.92
N THR A 75 9.60 -12.53 21.81
CA THR A 75 8.47 -11.80 21.20
C THR A 75 7.22 -11.94 22.07
N GLY A 76 6.89 -10.91 22.85
CA GLY A 76 5.71 -10.92 23.72
C GLY A 76 4.45 -10.35 23.06
N ILE A 77 3.34 -11.09 23.06
CA ILE A 77 2.00 -10.65 22.62
C ILE A 77 1.04 -10.62 23.80
N GLN A 78 0.49 -9.44 24.11
CA GLN A 78 -0.56 -9.33 25.11
C GLN A 78 -1.91 -9.79 24.53
N PHE A 79 -2.50 -10.82 25.12
CA PHE A 79 -3.77 -11.36 24.68
C PHE A 79 -4.95 -10.58 25.29
N ASN A 80 -5.64 -9.80 24.45
CA ASN A 80 -6.83 -9.03 24.83
C ASN A 80 -8.08 -9.41 23.98
N GLY A 81 -8.08 -10.62 23.41
CA GLY A 81 -9.17 -11.13 22.55
C GLY A 81 -8.68 -11.71 21.22
N THR A 82 -9.51 -12.52 20.59
CA THR A 82 -9.14 -13.35 19.43
C THR A 82 -9.00 -12.56 18.13
N THR A 83 -9.76 -11.49 17.94
CA THR A 83 -9.83 -10.76 16.66
C THR A 83 -8.46 -10.24 16.18
N LYS A 84 -7.69 -9.60 17.07
CA LYS A 84 -6.34 -9.10 16.75
C LYS A 84 -5.25 -10.15 16.89
N PHE A 85 -5.42 -11.08 17.84
CA PHE A 85 -4.41 -12.08 18.18
C PHE A 85 -4.01 -12.95 16.99
N PHE A 86 -4.98 -13.51 16.25
CA PHE A 86 -4.66 -14.38 15.10
C PHE A 86 -3.91 -13.64 14.00
N GLY A 87 -4.25 -12.37 13.73
CA GLY A 87 -3.53 -11.54 12.77
C GLY A 87 -2.07 -11.34 13.20
N GLN A 88 -1.83 -11.02 14.47
CA GLN A 88 -0.47 -10.83 15.00
C GLN A 88 0.37 -12.10 14.90
N ILE A 89 -0.19 -13.26 15.25
CA ILE A 89 0.52 -14.54 15.11
C ILE A 89 0.86 -14.79 13.64
N LEU A 90 -0.12 -14.67 12.74
CA LEU A 90 0.11 -14.88 11.30
C LEU A 90 1.15 -13.92 10.72
N ASN A 91 1.23 -12.68 11.20
CA ASN A 91 2.21 -11.70 10.75
C ASN A 91 3.63 -12.00 11.27
N LEU A 92 3.75 -12.77 12.37
CA LEU A 92 5.03 -13.22 12.90
C LEU A 92 5.53 -14.52 12.24
N VAL A 93 4.63 -15.46 11.93
CA VAL A 93 5.02 -16.80 11.47
C VAL A 93 4.77 -17.06 9.98
N GLY A 94 3.88 -16.28 9.36
CA GLY A 94 3.47 -16.46 7.96
C GLY A 94 4.33 -15.67 6.99
N ASN A 95 4.50 -16.18 5.77
CA ASN A 95 5.09 -15.42 4.68
C ASN A 95 4.09 -14.34 4.20
N PRO A 96 4.39 -13.04 4.35
CA PRO A 96 3.44 -11.98 4.04
C PRO A 96 3.14 -11.89 2.54
N ILE A 97 4.11 -12.16 1.67
CA ILE A 97 3.93 -12.13 0.22
C ILE A 97 3.00 -13.26 -0.21
N GLN A 98 3.26 -14.49 0.24
CA GLN A 98 2.43 -15.65 -0.11
C GLN A 98 0.97 -15.45 0.32
N ARG A 99 0.76 -14.97 1.55
CA ARG A 99 -0.59 -14.67 2.07
C ARG A 99 -1.31 -13.60 1.24
N GLY A 100 -0.61 -12.55 0.81
CA GLY A 100 -1.16 -11.54 -0.08
C GLY A 100 -1.50 -12.11 -1.47
N GLN A 101 -0.66 -13.00 -1.99
CA GLN A 101 -0.89 -13.72 -3.24
C GLN A 101 -2.15 -14.59 -3.16
N ASP A 102 -2.30 -15.38 -2.10
CA ASP A 102 -3.47 -16.23 -1.87
C ASP A 102 -4.77 -15.40 -1.82
N TYR A 103 -4.72 -14.22 -1.17
CA TYR A 103 -5.83 -13.29 -1.15
C TYR A 103 -6.20 -12.80 -2.56
N LEU A 104 -5.22 -12.32 -3.33
CA LEU A 104 -5.42 -11.78 -4.68
C LEU A 104 -6.00 -12.86 -5.61
N SER A 105 -5.45 -14.06 -5.60
CA SER A 105 -5.94 -15.20 -6.40
C SER A 105 -7.39 -15.58 -6.07
N SER A 106 -7.90 -15.26 -4.87
CA SER A 106 -9.30 -15.48 -4.50
C SER A 106 -10.28 -14.39 -4.96
N GLN A 107 -9.79 -13.24 -5.44
CA GLN A 107 -10.66 -12.11 -5.81
C GLN A 107 -11.32 -12.32 -7.18
N GLY A 108 -10.57 -12.78 -8.19
CA GLY A 108 -11.00 -12.76 -9.60
C GLY A 108 -11.28 -11.33 -10.10
N ARG A 109 -12.07 -11.20 -11.19
CA ARG A 109 -12.42 -9.92 -11.84
C ARG A 109 -13.54 -9.12 -11.16
N LYS A 110 -13.63 -9.14 -9.82
CA LYS A 110 -14.72 -8.47 -9.09
C LYS A 110 -14.53 -6.95 -9.08
N PRO A 111 -15.58 -6.15 -8.82
CA PRO A 111 -15.40 -4.73 -8.50
C PRO A 111 -14.38 -4.56 -7.37
N HIS A 112 -13.28 -3.88 -7.67
CA HIS A 112 -12.17 -3.72 -6.72
C HIS A 112 -12.27 -2.46 -5.87
N SER A 113 -13.04 -1.46 -6.34
CA SER A 113 -13.16 -0.16 -5.69
C SER A 113 -14.48 -0.02 -4.93
N LEU A 114 -14.39 0.46 -3.69
CA LEU A 114 -15.54 0.73 -2.84
C LEU A 114 -15.54 2.20 -2.42
N SER A 115 -16.68 2.86 -2.57
CA SER A 115 -16.83 4.22 -2.06
C SER A 115 -17.00 4.23 -0.53
N ASN A 116 -16.70 5.36 0.10
CA ASN A 116 -17.01 5.60 1.51
C ASN A 116 -18.52 5.55 1.83
N THR A 117 -19.39 5.50 0.82
CA THR A 117 -20.84 5.26 0.97
C THR A 117 -21.25 3.81 0.74
N GLY A 118 -20.30 2.88 0.54
CA GLY A 118 -20.57 1.45 0.34
C GLY A 118 -21.01 1.07 -1.07
N HIS A 119 -20.96 1.99 -2.03
CA HIS A 119 -21.21 1.68 -3.44
C HIS A 119 -19.94 1.11 -4.08
N ALA A 120 -20.02 -0.10 -4.61
CA ALA A 120 -18.95 -0.76 -5.34
C ALA A 120 -18.93 -0.31 -6.80
N LEU A 121 -17.76 -0.08 -7.35
CA LEU A 121 -17.59 0.24 -8.77
C LEU A 121 -16.33 -0.41 -9.36
N LEU A 122 -16.36 -0.55 -10.68
CA LEU A 122 -15.19 -0.86 -11.50
C LEU A 122 -14.69 0.44 -12.11
N ASP A 123 -13.39 0.69 -11.99
CA ASP A 123 -12.72 1.81 -12.61
C ASP A 123 -11.49 1.34 -13.40
N ASN A 124 -11.19 2.00 -14.51
CA ASN A 124 -10.06 1.63 -15.36
C ASN A 124 -8.73 1.96 -14.67
N PHE A 125 -8.67 3.06 -13.91
CA PHE A 125 -7.42 3.58 -13.35
C PHE A 125 -6.76 2.58 -12.40
N THR A 126 -7.49 2.12 -11.37
CA THR A 126 -6.98 1.16 -10.39
C THR A 126 -6.70 -0.20 -11.01
N GLN A 127 -7.46 -0.59 -12.03
CA GLN A 127 -7.23 -1.85 -12.74
C GLN A 127 -5.94 -1.81 -13.56
N PHE A 128 -5.65 -0.70 -14.26
CA PHE A 128 -4.36 -0.56 -14.95
C PHE A 128 -3.19 -0.56 -13.96
N LEU A 129 -3.31 0.10 -12.81
CA LEU A 129 -2.29 0.05 -11.76
C LEU A 129 -2.14 -1.36 -11.16
N LEU A 130 -3.25 -2.07 -10.93
CA LEU A 130 -3.22 -3.43 -10.44
C LEU A 130 -2.52 -4.35 -11.45
N LEU A 131 -2.85 -4.23 -12.74
CA LEU A 131 -2.22 -4.98 -13.82
C LEU A 131 -0.73 -4.64 -13.94
N GLU A 132 -0.35 -3.38 -13.79
CA GLU A 132 1.06 -2.96 -13.83
C GLU A 132 1.87 -3.64 -12.72
N VAL A 133 1.34 -3.68 -11.49
CA VAL A 133 2.06 -4.22 -10.34
C VAL A 133 2.07 -5.75 -10.33
N THR A 134 0.98 -6.38 -10.77
CA THR A 134 0.80 -7.85 -10.65
C THR A 134 1.11 -8.63 -11.92
N SER A 135 0.98 -7.99 -13.09
CA SER A 135 0.97 -8.65 -14.40
C SER A 135 -0.11 -9.75 -14.54
N GLN A 136 -1.19 -9.70 -13.75
CA GLN A 136 -2.28 -10.69 -13.72
C GLN A 136 -3.54 -10.18 -14.44
N GLU A 137 -3.81 -10.69 -15.65
CA GLU A 137 -4.99 -10.33 -16.47
C GLU A 137 -6.31 -10.95 -15.98
N ASP A 138 -6.25 -11.94 -15.10
CA ASP A 138 -7.41 -12.56 -14.45
C ASP A 138 -7.95 -11.74 -13.27
N LEU A 139 -7.19 -10.72 -12.84
CA LEU A 139 -7.60 -9.75 -11.81
C LEU A 139 -8.26 -8.50 -12.39
N VAL A 140 -8.35 -8.34 -13.70
CA VAL A 140 -8.87 -7.10 -14.30
C VAL A 140 -9.89 -7.39 -15.39
N ASP A 141 -10.81 -6.44 -15.58
CA ASP A 141 -11.81 -6.38 -16.62
C ASP A 141 -11.66 -5.06 -17.38
N ILE A 142 -10.68 -5.04 -18.29
CA ILE A 142 -10.30 -3.86 -19.07
C ILE A 142 -10.70 -4.10 -20.52
N ALA A 143 -11.42 -3.14 -21.10
CA ALA A 143 -11.74 -3.16 -22.52
C ALA A 143 -10.48 -2.94 -23.38
N ASP A 144 -10.32 -3.79 -24.40
CA ASP A 144 -9.26 -3.66 -25.40
C ASP A 144 -9.59 -2.64 -26.49
N ASN A 145 -8.56 -2.23 -27.25
CA ASN A 145 -8.68 -1.43 -28.48
C ASN A 145 -9.40 -0.08 -28.33
N LYS A 146 -9.29 0.56 -27.16
CA LYS A 146 -9.70 1.94 -26.98
C LYS A 146 -8.57 2.90 -27.31
N ARG A 147 -8.94 4.08 -27.84
CA ARG A 147 -8.00 5.20 -28.06
C ARG A 147 -7.75 5.96 -26.76
N THR A 148 -8.82 6.31 -26.04
CA THR A 148 -8.79 7.04 -24.77
C THR A 148 -9.63 6.29 -23.74
N TRP A 149 -9.39 6.59 -22.46
CA TRP A 149 -10.06 5.91 -21.35
C TRP A 149 -10.69 6.88 -20.36
N ASN A 150 -11.86 6.46 -19.89
CA ASN A 150 -12.57 7.04 -18.78
C ASN A 150 -12.10 6.43 -17.46
N PHE A 151 -12.12 7.19 -16.37
CA PHE A 151 -12.03 6.62 -15.04
C PHE A 151 -13.05 5.48 -14.82
N PHE A 152 -14.32 5.69 -15.17
CA PHE A 152 -15.39 4.72 -14.92
C PHE A 152 -15.44 3.60 -15.96
N ILE A 153 -15.82 2.41 -15.49
CA ILE A 153 -16.37 1.36 -16.35
C ILE A 153 -17.87 1.29 -16.11
N GLY A 154 -18.66 1.49 -17.16
CA GLY A 154 -20.11 1.56 -17.06
C GLY A 154 -20.61 2.96 -16.68
N GLU A 155 -21.74 3.01 -15.97
CA GLU A 155 -22.38 4.29 -15.62
C GLU A 155 -21.60 5.05 -14.55
N PRO A 156 -21.31 6.36 -14.75
CA PRO A 156 -20.65 7.17 -13.74
C PRO A 156 -21.47 7.28 -12.45
N PHE A 157 -20.84 6.99 -11.32
CA PHE A 157 -21.48 7.06 -10.01
C PHE A 157 -21.28 8.43 -9.34
N ALA A 158 -22.36 9.01 -8.81
CA ALA A 158 -22.35 10.24 -7.99
C ALA A 158 -21.56 11.42 -8.61
N THR A 159 -21.67 11.54 -9.93
CA THR A 159 -21.05 12.57 -10.77
C THR A 159 -22.00 12.92 -11.91
N THR A 160 -21.54 13.69 -12.90
CA THR A 160 -22.31 14.01 -14.10
C THR A 160 -22.58 12.76 -14.95
N ALA A 161 -23.79 12.61 -15.47
CA ALA A 161 -24.18 11.47 -16.31
C ALA A 161 -23.26 11.25 -17.52
N ASN A 162 -22.90 12.35 -18.22
CA ASN A 162 -21.86 12.32 -19.24
C ASN A 162 -20.53 12.67 -18.57
N TYR A 163 -19.71 11.66 -18.28
CA TYR A 163 -18.37 11.82 -17.73
C TYR A 163 -17.35 11.56 -18.85
N PRO A 164 -16.44 12.50 -19.16
CA PRO A 164 -15.51 12.35 -20.28
C PRO A 164 -14.34 11.46 -19.92
N ASP A 165 -13.66 10.97 -20.95
CA ASP A 165 -12.34 10.36 -20.81
C ASP A 165 -11.36 11.35 -20.18
N ASP A 166 -10.37 10.83 -19.47
CA ASP A 166 -9.40 11.63 -18.74
C ASP A 166 -7.97 11.27 -19.13
N LEU A 167 -7.10 12.28 -19.02
CA LEU A 167 -5.72 12.19 -19.41
C LEU A 167 -4.92 11.29 -18.46
N ASP A 168 -5.38 11.13 -17.22
CA ASP A 168 -4.70 10.35 -16.19
C ASP A 168 -4.78 8.84 -16.49
N THR A 169 -6.02 8.34 -16.56
CA THR A 169 -6.33 6.96 -16.93
C THR A 169 -5.78 6.61 -18.30
N THR A 170 -5.93 7.52 -19.26
CA THR A 170 -5.38 7.32 -20.60
C THR A 170 -3.86 7.21 -20.59
N SER A 171 -3.15 8.02 -19.79
CA SER A 171 -1.69 7.95 -19.69
C SER A 171 -1.21 6.61 -19.14
N VAL A 172 -1.81 6.16 -18.04
CA VAL A 172 -1.47 4.85 -17.46
C VAL A 172 -1.81 3.72 -18.43
N ALA A 173 -2.96 3.78 -19.09
CA ALA A 173 -3.41 2.77 -20.03
C ALA A 173 -2.47 2.62 -21.24
N LEU A 174 -2.05 3.73 -21.87
CA LEU A 174 -1.16 3.71 -23.03
C LEU A 174 0.21 3.09 -22.68
N MET A 175 0.77 3.45 -21.53
CA MET A 175 2.03 2.87 -21.03
C MET A 175 1.87 1.38 -20.73
N GLN A 176 0.80 1.00 -20.02
CA GLN A 176 0.58 -0.39 -19.63
C GLN A 176 0.30 -1.30 -20.84
N ARG A 177 -0.45 -0.82 -21.82
CA ARG A 177 -0.77 -1.56 -23.05
C ARG A 177 0.31 -1.47 -24.12
N ARG A 178 1.37 -0.68 -23.90
CA ARG A 178 2.44 -0.39 -24.88
C ARG A 178 1.82 -0.02 -26.24
N ALA A 179 0.93 0.96 -26.21
CA ALA A 179 0.17 1.37 -27.38
C ALA A 179 1.08 1.69 -28.57
N ASP A 180 0.57 1.43 -29.77
CA ASP A 180 1.26 1.76 -31.01
C ASP A 180 1.73 3.23 -31.00
N PRO A 181 3.01 3.52 -31.34
CA PRO A 181 3.54 4.87 -31.28
C PRO A 181 2.73 5.91 -32.06
N ALA A 182 2.17 5.57 -33.22
CA ALA A 182 1.38 6.53 -34.00
C ALA A 182 0.04 6.87 -33.32
N VAL A 183 -0.57 5.89 -32.67
CA VAL A 183 -1.78 6.10 -31.86
C VAL A 183 -1.45 6.95 -30.63
N ALA A 184 -0.38 6.62 -29.91
CA ALA A 184 0.07 7.37 -28.74
C ALA A 184 0.42 8.83 -29.11
N ASP A 185 1.12 9.06 -30.22
CA ASP A 185 1.46 10.39 -30.71
C ASP A 185 0.22 11.22 -31.03
N SER A 186 -0.76 10.64 -31.72
CA SER A 186 -2.02 11.32 -32.00
C SER A 186 -2.76 11.74 -30.73
N ILE A 187 -2.74 10.90 -29.69
CA ILE A 187 -3.38 11.22 -28.41
C ILE A 187 -2.58 12.28 -27.66
N MET A 188 -1.25 12.18 -27.62
CA MET A 188 -0.39 13.17 -26.97
C MET A 188 -0.53 14.56 -27.63
N ASP A 189 -0.65 14.62 -28.96
CA ASP A 189 -0.91 15.89 -29.65
C ASP A 189 -2.23 16.54 -29.22
N GLU A 190 -3.27 15.72 -29.02
CA GLU A 190 -4.55 16.18 -28.48
C GLU A 190 -4.42 16.62 -27.02
N MET A 191 -3.68 15.89 -26.19
CA MET A 191 -3.38 16.28 -24.80
C MET A 191 -2.68 17.66 -24.73
N LEU A 192 -1.76 17.95 -25.65
CA LEU A 192 -1.10 19.27 -25.73
C LEU A 192 -2.05 20.41 -26.13
N SER A 193 -3.18 20.10 -26.78
CA SER A 193 -4.23 21.09 -27.05
C SER A 193 -5.12 21.37 -25.83
N LEU A 194 -5.12 20.45 -24.85
CA LEU A 194 -5.91 20.50 -23.63
C LEU A 194 -5.10 21.10 -22.47
N ARG A 195 -4.77 22.39 -22.58
CA ARG A 195 -4.06 23.15 -21.54
C ARG A 195 -4.90 24.31 -21.02
N SER A 196 -4.71 24.68 -19.76
CA SER A 196 -5.26 25.89 -19.16
C SER A 196 -4.65 27.15 -19.79
N GLU A 197 -5.17 28.32 -19.41
CA GLU A 197 -4.59 29.61 -19.81
C GLU A 197 -3.14 29.79 -19.32
N ASP A 198 -2.78 29.16 -18.19
CA ASP A 198 -1.41 29.11 -17.67
C ASP A 198 -0.50 28.10 -18.40
N GLY A 199 -1.03 27.38 -19.40
CA GLY A 199 -0.31 26.35 -20.13
C GLY A 199 -0.19 25.00 -19.39
N ILE A 200 -0.98 24.79 -18.33
CA ILE A 200 -0.95 23.55 -17.53
C ILE A 200 -1.88 22.52 -18.18
N ILE A 201 -1.43 21.27 -18.33
CA ILE A 201 -2.24 20.17 -18.84
C ILE A 201 -3.51 19.98 -18.00
N MET A 202 -4.66 19.90 -18.67
CA MET A 202 -5.96 19.68 -18.04
C MET A 202 -6.23 18.20 -17.77
N THR A 203 -7.22 17.92 -16.92
CA THR A 203 -7.54 16.53 -16.51
C THR A 203 -8.33 15.75 -17.55
N TYR A 204 -9.21 16.39 -18.32
CA TYR A 204 -10.20 15.70 -19.15
C TYR A 204 -10.01 15.98 -20.64
N PHE A 205 -10.42 15.02 -21.48
CA PHE A 205 -10.68 15.22 -22.92
C PHE A 205 -11.98 16.03 -23.14
N ASP A 206 -12.10 17.15 -22.43
CA ASP A 206 -13.24 18.07 -22.44
C ASP A 206 -12.76 19.47 -22.02
N ASN A 207 -12.61 20.37 -22.98
CA ASN A 207 -12.11 21.73 -22.73
C ASN A 207 -13.10 22.61 -21.94
N THR A 208 -14.37 22.21 -21.82
CA THR A 208 -15.35 22.90 -20.99
C THR A 208 -15.15 22.61 -19.51
N ARG A 209 -14.41 21.54 -19.18
CA ARG A 209 -14.03 21.16 -17.82
C ARG A 209 -12.61 21.60 -17.50
N GLN A 210 -12.44 22.90 -17.26
CA GLN A 210 -11.16 23.47 -16.83
C GLN A 210 -10.77 22.99 -15.42
N ARG A 211 -10.09 21.85 -15.38
CA ARG A 211 -9.61 21.17 -14.17
C ARG A 211 -8.17 20.74 -14.39
N VAL A 212 -7.35 20.97 -13.37
CA VAL A 212 -5.95 20.56 -13.30
C VAL A 212 -5.72 19.83 -11.99
N ASP A 213 -4.79 18.89 -12.00
CA ASP A 213 -4.33 18.18 -10.82
C ASP A 213 -2.87 17.76 -11.03
N PRO A 214 -1.98 17.94 -10.04
CA PRO A 214 -0.56 17.70 -10.25
C PRO A 214 -0.22 16.21 -10.39
N VAL A 215 -1.02 15.28 -9.85
CA VAL A 215 -0.80 13.83 -10.07
C VAL A 215 -1.12 13.47 -11.52
N VAL A 216 -2.23 14.00 -12.06
CA VAL A 216 -2.59 13.83 -13.47
C VAL A 216 -1.48 14.38 -14.37
N CYS A 217 -0.96 15.58 -14.05
CA CYS A 217 0.13 16.18 -14.78
C CYS A 217 1.41 15.33 -14.74
N VAL A 218 1.75 14.75 -13.59
CA VAL A 218 2.89 13.83 -13.46
C VAL A 218 2.71 12.62 -14.37
N ASN A 219 1.53 12.00 -14.41
CA ASN A 219 1.27 10.84 -15.25
C ASN A 219 1.31 11.17 -16.74
N VAL A 220 0.81 12.34 -17.14
CA VAL A 220 0.93 12.82 -18.53
C VAL A 220 2.40 13.08 -18.89
N VAL A 221 3.15 13.80 -18.05
CA VAL A 221 4.58 14.04 -18.32
C VAL A 221 5.35 12.71 -18.41
N ARG A 222 5.03 11.74 -17.56
CA ARG A 222 5.61 10.38 -17.61
C ARG A 222 5.29 9.67 -18.93
N LEU A 223 4.05 9.73 -19.41
CA LEU A 223 3.68 9.22 -20.74
C LEU A 223 4.52 9.84 -21.85
N PHE A 224 4.66 11.18 -21.85
CA PHE A 224 5.44 11.86 -22.89
C PHE A 224 6.90 11.40 -22.86
N HIS A 225 7.48 11.27 -21.68
CA HIS A 225 8.82 10.70 -21.52
C HIS A 225 8.92 9.25 -22.05
N SER A 226 7.93 8.38 -21.78
CA SER A 226 7.96 6.98 -22.22
C SER A 226 7.91 6.81 -23.74
N TYR A 227 7.41 7.83 -24.47
CA TYR A 227 7.38 7.87 -25.93
C TYR A 227 8.41 8.83 -26.54
N GLY A 228 9.42 9.26 -25.77
CA GLY A 228 10.52 10.09 -26.28
C GLY A 228 10.14 11.56 -26.57
N ARG A 229 9.01 12.02 -26.03
CA ARG A 229 8.47 13.38 -26.18
C ARG A 229 8.51 14.20 -24.88
N GLY A 230 9.27 13.74 -23.89
CA GLY A 230 9.40 14.41 -22.60
C GLY A 230 9.85 15.86 -22.70
N ASP A 231 10.62 16.22 -23.72
CA ASP A 231 11.19 17.56 -23.92
C ASP A 231 10.31 18.50 -24.78
N ASP A 232 9.03 18.14 -25.03
CA ASP A 232 8.12 19.03 -25.77
C ASP A 232 7.95 20.36 -25.02
N PRO A 233 8.23 21.53 -25.66
CA PRO A 233 8.18 22.83 -25.01
C PRO A 233 6.79 23.21 -24.52
N LYS A 234 5.72 22.60 -25.05
CA LYS A 234 4.35 22.84 -24.57
C LYS A 234 4.10 22.26 -23.17
N LEU A 235 4.97 21.38 -22.67
CA LEU A 235 4.91 20.83 -21.33
C LEU A 235 5.59 21.69 -20.27
N GLU A 236 6.34 22.74 -20.64
CA GLU A 236 7.24 23.42 -19.70
C GLU A 236 6.50 24.01 -18.50
N SER A 237 5.40 24.74 -18.73
CA SER A 237 4.54 25.25 -17.63
C SER A 237 4.01 24.13 -16.72
N THR A 238 3.74 22.95 -17.28
CA THR A 238 3.27 21.79 -16.51
C THR A 238 4.40 21.22 -15.65
N LYS A 239 5.62 21.08 -16.21
CA LYS A 239 6.82 20.63 -15.49
C LYS A 239 7.20 21.59 -14.37
N ASP A 240 7.14 22.89 -14.63
CA ASP A 240 7.36 23.95 -13.65
C ASP A 240 6.35 23.86 -12.49
N TRP A 241 5.08 23.64 -12.80
CA TRP A 241 4.05 23.55 -11.79
C TRP A 241 4.23 22.32 -10.89
N ILE A 242 4.44 21.12 -11.45
CA ILE A 242 4.66 19.92 -10.63
C ILE A 242 5.97 20.00 -9.83
N HIS A 243 7.00 20.67 -10.36
CA HIS A 243 8.21 20.99 -9.60
C HIS A 243 7.89 21.90 -8.40
N ASN A 244 7.11 22.96 -8.61
CA ASN A 244 6.71 23.87 -7.54
C ASN A 244 5.84 23.18 -6.48
N VAL A 245 4.96 22.25 -6.89
CA VAL A 245 4.20 21.42 -5.96
C VAL A 245 5.14 20.62 -5.04
N LEU A 246 6.21 20.04 -5.59
CA LEU A 246 7.23 19.33 -4.83
C LEU A 246 8.07 20.28 -3.94
N LEU A 247 8.50 21.42 -4.49
CA LEU A 247 9.35 22.41 -3.84
C LEU A 247 8.68 23.03 -2.61
N TYR A 248 7.43 23.47 -2.77
CA TYR A 248 6.67 24.16 -1.73
C TYR A 248 5.79 23.23 -0.90
N ARG A 249 5.92 21.90 -1.08
CA ARG A 249 5.13 20.90 -0.35
C ARG A 249 3.62 21.09 -0.53
N ALA A 250 3.17 21.55 -1.68
CA ALA A 250 1.75 21.82 -1.92
C ALA A 250 0.89 20.54 -1.92
N TYR A 251 1.52 19.35 -1.97
CA TYR A 251 0.87 18.04 -1.95
C TYR A 251 0.53 17.52 -0.53
N VAL A 252 0.91 18.23 0.55
CA VAL A 252 0.86 17.67 1.91
C VAL A 252 -0.53 17.18 2.34
N ASP A 253 -1.57 17.90 1.93
CA ASP A 253 -2.97 17.57 2.22
C ASP A 253 -3.66 16.79 1.09
N GLY A 254 -2.87 16.18 0.20
CA GLY A 254 -3.32 15.58 -1.04
C GLY A 254 -3.56 16.62 -2.15
N THR A 255 -4.28 16.20 -3.18
CA THR A 255 -4.58 17.02 -4.37
C THR A 255 -6.09 17.06 -4.60
N ARG A 256 -6.56 17.58 -5.73
CA ARG A 256 -7.99 17.63 -6.02
C ARG A 256 -8.59 16.23 -6.03
N TYR A 257 -7.91 15.27 -6.68
CA TYR A 257 -8.41 13.91 -6.86
C TYR A 257 -7.73 12.86 -5.99
N TYR A 258 -6.60 13.16 -5.34
CA TYR A 258 -5.85 12.19 -4.55
C TYR A 258 -5.74 12.60 -3.08
N LEU A 259 -5.86 11.65 -2.16
CA LEU A 259 -6.08 11.97 -0.75
C LEU A 259 -4.81 12.26 0.05
N THR A 260 -3.70 11.59 -0.27
CA THR A 260 -2.50 11.63 0.57
C THR A 260 -1.31 12.21 -0.17
N SER A 261 -0.38 12.76 0.61
CA SER A 261 0.94 13.20 0.12
C SER A 261 1.65 12.10 -0.67
N ASP A 262 1.52 10.86 -0.18
CA ASP A 262 2.30 9.73 -0.65
C ASP A 262 1.88 9.30 -2.06
N VAL A 263 0.64 9.59 -2.49
CA VAL A 263 0.20 9.35 -3.87
C VAL A 263 0.98 10.23 -4.85
N PHE A 264 1.07 11.54 -4.59
CA PHE A 264 1.84 12.46 -5.44
C PHE A 264 3.31 12.05 -5.49
N LEU A 265 3.92 11.80 -4.33
CA LEU A 265 5.33 11.41 -4.25
C LEU A 265 5.61 10.08 -4.94
N PHE A 266 4.69 9.12 -4.88
CA PHE A 266 4.79 7.84 -5.58
C PHE A 266 4.81 8.00 -7.10
N PHE A 267 3.84 8.70 -7.67
CA PHE A 267 3.81 8.93 -9.12
C PHE A 267 5.01 9.78 -9.57
N PHE A 268 5.40 10.79 -8.78
CA PHE A 268 6.55 11.63 -9.10
C PHE A 268 7.85 10.81 -9.04
N ALA A 269 8.02 9.91 -8.07
CA ALA A 269 9.18 9.03 -7.99
C ALA A 269 9.30 8.09 -9.20
N ARG A 270 8.18 7.58 -9.71
CA ARG A 270 8.16 6.77 -10.94
C ARG A 270 8.63 7.57 -12.15
N LEU A 271 8.08 8.77 -12.36
CA LEU A 271 8.52 9.68 -13.40
C LEU A 271 10.02 9.95 -13.32
N ILE A 272 10.54 10.28 -12.14
CA ILE A 272 11.95 10.60 -11.96
C ILE A 272 12.85 9.37 -12.14
N ALA A 273 12.51 8.23 -11.53
CA ALA A 273 13.34 7.03 -11.56
C ALA A 273 13.49 6.43 -12.97
N GLU A 274 12.47 6.57 -13.82
CA GLU A 274 12.48 6.08 -15.21
C GLU A 274 13.23 6.99 -16.17
N ASN A 275 13.53 8.23 -15.77
CA ASN A 275 14.11 9.25 -16.63
C ASN A 275 15.48 9.72 -16.11
N LYS A 276 16.28 8.80 -15.53
CA LYS A 276 17.65 9.07 -15.07
C LYS A 276 18.49 9.61 -16.24
N GLY A 277 18.96 10.86 -16.12
CA GLY A 277 19.76 11.55 -17.15
C GLY A 277 19.02 12.64 -17.92
N SER A 278 17.70 12.76 -17.75
CA SER A 278 16.93 13.89 -18.28
C SER A 278 17.05 15.14 -17.40
N GLU A 279 16.67 16.30 -17.96
CA GLU A 279 16.60 17.55 -17.21
C GLU A 279 15.63 17.45 -16.01
N ILE A 280 14.48 16.79 -16.18
CA ILE A 280 13.50 16.64 -15.11
C ILE A 280 14.07 15.84 -13.93
N TYR A 281 14.94 14.84 -14.19
CA TYR A 281 15.68 14.13 -13.13
C TYR A 281 16.67 15.05 -12.43
N VAL A 282 17.50 15.79 -13.18
CA VAL A 282 18.50 16.70 -12.62
C VAL A 282 17.85 17.75 -11.72
N ARG A 283 16.74 18.32 -12.19
CA ARG A 283 15.99 19.38 -11.49
C ARG A 283 15.31 18.89 -10.21
N ASN A 284 14.80 17.67 -10.18
CA ASN A 284 13.92 17.21 -9.09
C ASN A 284 14.49 16.09 -8.22
N GLY A 285 15.47 15.32 -8.68
CA GLY A 285 15.87 14.07 -8.03
C GLY A 285 16.40 14.26 -6.60
N SER A 286 17.17 15.32 -6.35
CA SER A 286 17.64 15.63 -4.99
C SER A 286 16.52 16.11 -4.08
N LEU A 287 15.68 17.00 -4.60
CA LEU A 287 14.54 17.57 -3.88
C LEU A 287 13.53 16.47 -3.50
N LEU A 288 13.23 15.56 -4.42
CA LEU A 288 12.33 14.44 -4.16
C LEU A 288 12.87 13.52 -3.06
N ARG A 289 14.18 13.21 -3.05
CA ARG A 289 14.79 12.43 -1.96
C ARG A 289 14.64 13.12 -0.61
N GLU A 290 14.78 14.44 -0.56
CA GLU A 290 14.55 15.22 0.65
C GLU A 290 13.09 15.10 1.12
N ARG A 291 12.13 15.32 0.21
CA ARG A 291 10.69 15.20 0.48
C ARG A 291 10.27 13.80 0.95
N LEU A 292 10.85 12.75 0.38
CA LEU A 292 10.59 11.37 0.81
C LEU A 292 11.13 11.11 2.22
N ARG A 293 12.34 11.56 2.55
CA ARG A 293 12.90 11.42 3.91
C ARG A 293 12.05 12.12 4.97
N GLU A 294 11.47 13.28 4.65
CA GLU A 294 10.55 13.99 5.55
C GLU A 294 9.27 13.20 5.85
N ARG A 295 8.87 12.29 4.95
CA ARG A 295 7.66 11.49 5.08
C ARG A 295 7.89 10.14 5.76
N ILE A 296 9.13 9.65 5.84
CA ILE A 296 9.44 8.41 6.57
C ILE A 296 8.90 8.54 7.99
N ASN A 297 8.24 7.48 8.46
CA ASN A 297 7.58 7.41 9.76
C ASN A 297 6.30 8.26 9.90
N ALA A 298 5.84 8.99 8.87
CA ALA A 298 4.56 9.69 8.94
C ALA A 298 3.37 8.72 9.01
N ASP A 299 2.23 9.19 9.53
CA ASP A 299 0.99 8.42 9.52
C ASP A 299 0.51 8.15 8.09
N GLY A 300 -0.10 6.99 7.88
CA GLY A 300 -0.63 6.55 6.60
C GLY A 300 -1.41 5.25 6.73
N ASP A 301 -2.40 5.06 5.87
CA ASP A 301 -3.03 3.76 5.65
C ASP A 301 -2.06 2.81 4.90
N PRO A 302 -2.37 1.51 4.77
CA PRO A 302 -1.47 0.57 4.14
C PRO A 302 -1.07 0.95 2.70
N LEU A 303 -1.95 1.62 1.95
CA LEU A 303 -1.67 2.07 0.59
C LEU A 303 -0.64 3.21 0.60
N ALA A 304 -0.83 4.20 1.47
CA ALA A 304 0.11 5.31 1.63
C ALA A 304 1.50 4.82 2.07
N LEU A 305 1.56 3.87 3.02
CA LEU A 305 2.84 3.26 3.44
C LEU A 305 3.50 2.51 2.28
N ALA A 306 2.77 1.66 1.56
CA ALA A 306 3.30 0.91 0.43
C ALA A 306 3.84 1.83 -0.67
N MET A 307 3.06 2.86 -1.05
CA MET A 307 3.45 3.87 -2.02
C MET A 307 4.72 4.63 -1.59
N ARG A 308 4.82 5.01 -0.31
CA ARG A 308 5.99 5.69 0.23
C ARG A 308 7.23 4.80 0.20
N ILE A 309 7.13 3.55 0.64
CA ILE A 309 8.24 2.58 0.63
C ILE A 309 8.74 2.37 -0.80
N ILE A 310 7.84 2.17 -1.77
CA ILE A 310 8.20 2.02 -3.18
C ILE A 310 8.86 3.29 -3.72
N ALA A 311 8.33 4.47 -3.40
CA ALA A 311 8.90 5.74 -3.83
C ALA A 311 10.31 5.97 -3.25
N CYS A 312 10.52 5.61 -1.98
CA CYS A 312 11.82 5.61 -1.33
C CYS A 312 12.80 4.70 -2.08
N ASP A 313 12.43 3.44 -2.32
CA ASP A 313 13.25 2.47 -3.04
C ASP A 313 13.65 2.95 -4.45
N LEU A 314 12.67 3.45 -5.23
CA LEU A 314 12.90 4.02 -6.57
C LEU A 314 13.94 5.17 -6.56
N MET A 315 14.06 5.86 -5.44
CA MET A 315 14.98 6.98 -5.23
C MET A 315 16.23 6.61 -4.42
N ASN A 316 16.50 5.30 -4.25
CA ASN A 316 17.60 4.74 -3.47
C ASN A 316 17.61 5.17 -1.99
N LEU A 317 16.43 5.17 -1.37
CA LEU A 317 16.24 5.40 0.06
C LEU A 317 15.66 4.13 0.69
N ARG A 318 16.15 3.80 1.88
CA ARG A 318 15.66 2.66 2.67
C ARG A 318 14.67 3.14 3.73
N ASP A 319 13.51 2.49 3.80
CA ASP A 319 12.41 2.82 4.71
C ASP A 319 11.98 1.60 5.54
N ASP A 320 12.88 1.14 6.43
CA ASP A 320 12.60 0.00 7.31
C ASP A 320 11.51 0.30 8.35
N ILE A 321 11.34 1.58 8.71
CA ILE A 321 10.38 2.00 9.73
C ILE A 321 8.96 1.77 9.23
N ASP A 322 8.64 2.25 8.04
CA ASP A 322 7.30 2.08 7.49
C ASP A 322 7.08 0.67 6.95
N LEU A 323 8.14 -0.05 6.54
CA LEU A 323 8.04 -1.49 6.27
C LEU A 323 7.57 -2.26 7.51
N GLY A 324 8.14 -1.99 8.69
CA GLY A 324 7.72 -2.61 9.94
C GLY A 324 6.24 -2.34 10.27
N LYS A 325 5.77 -1.10 10.05
CA LYS A 325 4.35 -0.75 10.20
C LYS A 325 3.47 -1.49 9.19
N LEU A 326 3.88 -1.53 7.92
CA LEU A 326 3.13 -2.19 6.86
C LEU A 326 2.97 -3.69 7.15
N LEU A 327 4.05 -4.38 7.55
CA LEU A 327 3.99 -5.81 7.92
C LEU A 327 3.03 -6.05 9.10
N ALA A 328 3.01 -5.15 10.08
CA ALA A 328 2.10 -5.24 11.21
C ALA A 328 0.61 -5.03 10.83
N MET A 329 0.33 -4.40 9.69
CA MET A 329 -1.02 -4.10 9.20
C MET A 329 -1.65 -5.22 8.34
N GLN A 330 -0.94 -6.31 8.04
CA GLN A 330 -1.52 -7.38 7.21
C GLN A 330 -2.69 -8.06 7.93
N SER A 331 -3.80 -8.21 7.22
CA SER A 331 -5.05 -8.80 7.70
C SER A 331 -5.00 -10.33 7.71
N ARG A 332 -5.89 -10.93 8.51
CA ARG A 332 -5.97 -12.40 8.67
C ARG A 332 -6.16 -13.14 7.35
N ASP A 333 -6.91 -12.56 6.40
CA ASP A 333 -7.15 -13.12 5.07
C ASP A 333 -5.96 -12.95 4.11
N GLY A 334 -4.87 -12.31 4.56
CA GLY A 334 -3.65 -12.08 3.78
C GLY A 334 -3.61 -10.74 3.05
N SER A 335 -4.72 -10.04 2.96
CA SER A 335 -4.77 -8.70 2.38
C SER A 335 -4.15 -7.63 3.28
N TRP A 336 -4.01 -6.43 2.75
CA TRP A 336 -3.94 -5.21 3.56
C TRP A 336 -5.28 -4.48 3.48
N GLU A 337 -5.71 -3.92 4.62
CA GLU A 337 -6.98 -3.19 4.72
C GLU A 337 -7.06 -1.98 3.77
N LYS A 338 -8.25 -1.39 3.75
CA LYS A 338 -8.67 -0.25 2.92
C LYS A 338 -7.59 0.82 2.78
N GLY A 339 -7.20 1.09 1.53
CA GLY A 339 -6.35 2.21 1.14
C GLY A 339 -7.11 3.21 0.29
N TRP A 340 -7.21 4.45 0.77
CA TRP A 340 -7.95 5.52 0.09
C TRP A 340 -7.10 6.16 -1.00
N LEU A 341 -7.33 5.77 -2.25
CA LEU A 341 -6.53 6.26 -3.38
C LEU A 341 -7.01 7.64 -3.84
N CYS A 342 -8.27 7.72 -4.27
CA CYS A 342 -8.80 8.89 -4.95
C CYS A 342 -10.14 9.36 -4.38
N ARG A 343 -10.48 10.62 -4.67
CA ARG A 343 -11.72 11.27 -4.30
C ARG A 343 -12.33 12.03 -5.46
N TYR A 344 -13.64 12.18 -5.46
CA TYR A 344 -14.32 13.05 -6.42
C TYR A 344 -14.19 14.51 -5.98
N GLY A 345 -13.54 15.34 -6.80
CA GLY A 345 -13.21 16.72 -6.45
C GLY A 345 -14.39 17.69 -6.26
N LYS A 346 -15.65 17.25 -6.26
CA LYS A 346 -16.84 18.06 -5.90
C LYS A 346 -17.61 17.46 -4.73
N SER A 347 -17.89 16.15 -4.77
CA SER A 347 -18.70 15.47 -3.75
C SER A 347 -17.88 14.90 -2.59
N ASN A 348 -16.54 14.89 -2.68
CA ASN A 348 -15.63 14.28 -1.71
C ASN A 348 -15.94 12.79 -1.42
N ILE A 349 -16.61 12.11 -2.35
CA ILE A 349 -16.73 10.66 -2.31
C ILE A 349 -15.33 10.09 -2.47
N MET A 350 -14.91 9.29 -1.51
CA MET A 350 -13.59 8.67 -1.48
C MET A 350 -13.72 7.24 -1.97
N LEU A 351 -12.72 6.77 -2.71
CA LEU A 351 -12.66 5.42 -3.24
C LEU A 351 -11.45 4.69 -2.64
N GLU A 352 -11.74 3.55 -2.02
CA GLU A 352 -10.73 2.62 -1.56
C GLU A 352 -10.56 1.48 -2.56
N ASN A 353 -9.39 0.85 -2.60
CA ASN A 353 -9.18 -0.37 -3.39
C ASN A 353 -8.26 -1.35 -2.66
N ARG A 354 -8.86 -2.42 -2.11
CA ARG A 354 -8.16 -3.39 -1.25
C ARG A 354 -7.20 -4.29 -2.04
N SER A 355 -7.56 -4.66 -3.27
CA SER A 355 -6.71 -5.46 -4.16
C SER A 355 -5.46 -4.71 -4.57
N LEU A 356 -5.59 -3.46 -5.02
CA LEU A 356 -4.47 -2.59 -5.36
C LEU A 356 -3.58 -2.31 -4.13
N THR A 357 -4.20 -2.04 -2.97
CA THR A 357 -3.47 -1.85 -1.72
C THR A 357 -2.63 -3.08 -1.37
N THR A 358 -3.22 -4.28 -1.49
CA THR A 358 -2.51 -5.54 -1.25
C THR A 358 -1.38 -5.76 -2.24
N ALA A 359 -1.61 -5.53 -3.54
CA ALA A 359 -0.60 -5.69 -4.57
C ALA A 359 0.60 -4.73 -4.36
N LEU A 360 0.33 -3.46 -4.04
CA LEU A 360 1.39 -2.49 -3.75
C LEU A 360 2.12 -2.82 -2.44
N ALA A 361 1.42 -3.29 -1.40
CA ALA A 361 2.06 -3.72 -0.16
C ALA A 361 3.02 -4.89 -0.39
N MET A 362 2.62 -5.89 -1.18
CA MET A 362 3.50 -6.98 -1.59
C MET A 362 4.71 -6.48 -2.37
N ASN A 363 4.50 -5.53 -3.31
CA ASN A 363 5.61 -4.95 -4.08
C ASN A 363 6.59 -4.18 -3.19
N ALA A 364 6.09 -3.42 -2.21
CA ALA A 364 6.91 -2.71 -1.23
C ALA A 364 7.77 -3.67 -0.40
N ILE A 365 7.20 -4.77 0.09
CA ILE A 365 7.91 -5.79 0.88
C ILE A 365 8.98 -6.49 0.03
N GLN A 366 8.66 -6.86 -1.21
CA GLN A 366 9.60 -7.53 -2.11
C GLN A 366 10.82 -6.65 -2.42
N ARG A 367 10.64 -5.34 -2.56
CA ARG A 367 11.73 -4.40 -2.88
C ARG A 367 12.78 -4.26 -1.77
N LEU A 368 12.39 -4.42 -0.50
CA LEU A 368 13.30 -4.26 0.63
C LEU A 368 13.87 -5.58 1.17
N HIS A 369 13.38 -6.73 0.67
CA HIS A 369 13.87 -8.07 1.05
C HIS A 369 14.81 -8.69 0.00
N CYS A 370 14.98 -8.06 -1.16
CA CYS A 370 15.96 -8.39 -2.21
C CYS A 370 17.10 -7.37 -2.18
#